data_AF-A0A7C5RMT0-F1
#
_entry.id   AF-A0A7C5RMT0-F1
#
_cell.length_a   1.000
_cell.length_b   1.000
_cell.length_c   1.000
_cell.angle_alpha   90.00
_cell.angle_beta   90.00
_cell.angle_gamma   90.00
#
_symmetry.space_group_name_H-M   'P 1'
#
loop_
_entity.id
_entity.type
_entity.pdbx_description
1 polymer ?
#
loop_
_entity_poly.entity_id
_entity_poly.type
_entity_poly.pdbx_seq_one_letter_code
_entity_poly.pdbx_strand_id
1 'polypeptide(L)'
;MVKPEDTFEMEAEVGTDKIPLTNNTVPPNKFARKVYGMLIHNNAATANTLTLTIERDATVERTLPPITLDAYASLDVYRSMDAPLFTMNPGQNIKAVASSKTISVMLQAYDL
;
A
#
# COMPACT_ATOMS: atom_id res chain seq x y z
N MET A 1 12.94 16.35 -11.24
CA MET A 1 11.68 16.61 -10.52
C MET A 1 10.68 15.60 -11.03
N VAL A 2 10.10 14.77 -10.15
CA VAL A 2 9.06 13.82 -10.55
C VAL A 2 7.81 14.63 -10.86
N LYS A 3 7.21 14.40 -12.01
CA LYS A 3 6.01 15.14 -12.40
C LYS A 3 4.77 14.33 -12.02
N PRO A 4 3.60 14.97 -11.83
CA PRO A 4 2.37 14.26 -11.53
C PRO A 4 2.05 13.12 -12.52
N GLU A 5 2.38 13.31 -13.80
CA GLU A 5 2.19 12.28 -14.84
C GLU A 5 3.10 11.04 -14.70
N ASP A 6 4.16 11.11 -13.89
CA ASP A 6 5.04 9.97 -13.59
C ASP A 6 4.54 9.13 -12.39
N THR A 7 3.39 9.52 -11.82
CA THR A 7 2.78 8.83 -10.68
C THR A 7 1.73 7.83 -11.13
N PHE A 8 1.49 6.81 -10.30
CA PHE A 8 0.50 5.78 -10.56
C PHE A 8 -0.11 5.29 -9.24
N GLU A 9 -1.21 4.56 -9.37
CA GLU A 9 -1.97 4.02 -8.26
C GLU A 9 -1.75 2.50 -8.12
N MET A 10 -1.69 2.03 -6.89
CA MET A 10 -1.66 0.61 -6.55
C MET A 10 -2.87 0.34 -5.67
N GLU A 11 -3.84 -0.41 -6.18
CA GLU A 11 -5.13 -0.59 -5.52
C GLU A 11 -5.56 -2.06 -5.40
N ALA A 12 -6.34 -2.35 -4.37
CA ALA A 12 -7.03 -3.63 -4.22
C ALA A 12 -8.18 -3.52 -3.22
N GLU A 13 -9.16 -4.42 -3.37
CA GLU A 13 -10.05 -4.79 -2.29
C GLU A 13 -9.43 -5.95 -1.50
N VAL A 14 -9.12 -5.71 -0.24
CA VAL A 14 -8.31 -6.58 0.61
C VAL A 14 -9.19 -7.30 1.62
N GLY A 15 -9.33 -8.62 1.46
CA GLY A 15 -9.99 -9.51 2.42
C GLY A 15 -9.03 -10.13 3.43
N THR A 16 -9.40 -11.29 3.98
CA THR A 16 -8.59 -12.03 4.97
C THR A 16 -7.41 -12.78 4.35
N ASP A 17 -7.39 -12.91 3.03
CA ASP A 17 -6.25 -13.46 2.31
C ASP A 17 -5.21 -12.38 2.03
N LYS A 18 -3.93 -12.73 2.19
CA LYS A 18 -2.83 -11.84 1.87
C LYS A 18 -2.67 -11.74 0.35
N ILE A 19 -3.04 -10.60 -0.21
CA ILE A 19 -3.01 -10.36 -1.67
C ILE A 19 -2.02 -9.25 -2.03
N PRO A 20 -1.43 -9.27 -3.23
CA PRO A 20 -0.70 -8.12 -3.75
C PRO A 20 -1.64 -6.95 -4.01
N LEU A 21 -1.21 -5.73 -3.72
CA LEU A 21 -1.82 -4.55 -4.33
C LEU A 21 -1.42 -4.57 -5.82
N THR A 22 -2.38 -4.36 -6.71
CA THR A 22 -2.34 -4.69 -8.17
C THR A 22 -0.93 -4.86 -8.75
N ASN A 23 -0.49 -6.10 -9.01
CA ASN A 23 0.73 -6.53 -9.75
C ASN A 23 2.03 -5.71 -9.61
N ASN A 24 2.29 -5.11 -8.45
CA ASN A 24 3.20 -3.97 -8.34
C ASN A 24 4.57 -4.30 -7.74
N THR A 25 5.26 -5.27 -8.34
CA THR A 25 6.70 -5.43 -8.11
C THR A 25 7.40 -4.15 -8.55
N VAL A 26 8.26 -3.59 -7.70
CA VAL A 26 9.15 -2.51 -8.12
C VAL A 26 10.04 -3.04 -9.24
N PRO A 27 9.99 -2.46 -10.46
CA PRO A 27 10.75 -2.99 -11.59
C PRO A 27 12.26 -3.04 -11.28
N PRO A 28 12.99 -4.08 -11.73
CA PRO A 28 14.40 -4.25 -11.40
C PRO A 28 15.32 -3.18 -11.99
N ASN A 29 14.88 -2.45 -13.02
CA ASN A 29 15.58 -1.35 -13.65
C ASN A 29 15.31 0.01 -12.99
N LYS A 30 14.51 0.04 -11.93
CA LYS A 30 14.27 1.22 -11.09
C LYS A 30 15.16 1.14 -9.85
N PHE A 31 15.46 2.29 -9.26
CA PHE A 31 16.20 2.37 -7.99
C PHE A 31 15.29 2.10 -6.80
N ALA A 32 14.06 2.61 -6.82
CA ALA A 32 13.07 2.39 -5.77
C ALA A 32 11.67 2.87 -6.19
N ARG A 33 10.65 2.38 -5.50
CA ARG A 33 9.30 2.95 -5.50
C ARG A 33 9.07 3.75 -4.24
N LYS A 34 8.54 4.96 -4.36
CA LYS A 34 8.17 5.81 -3.23
C LYS A 34 6.65 5.95 -3.16
N VAL A 35 6.08 5.66 -2.00
CA VAL A 35 4.64 5.82 -1.73
C VAL A 35 4.43 7.10 -0.94
N TYR A 36 3.61 8.01 -1.47
CA TYR A 36 3.41 9.34 -0.90
C TYR A 36 1.95 9.61 -0.51
N GLY A 37 0.99 8.87 -1.07
CA GLY A 37 -0.43 8.96 -0.74
C GLY A 37 -1.02 7.60 -0.39
N MET A 38 -2.04 7.60 0.45
CA MET A 38 -2.76 6.40 0.88
C MET A 38 -4.21 6.74 1.21
N LEU A 39 -5.15 6.12 0.50
CA LEU A 39 -6.57 6.14 0.81
C LEU A 39 -7.00 4.72 1.20
N ILE A 40 -7.64 4.60 2.35
CA ILE A 40 -8.14 3.32 2.86
C ILE A 40 -9.58 3.52 3.30
N HIS A 41 -10.45 2.59 2.90
CA HIS A 41 -11.84 2.57 3.31
C HIS A 41 -12.24 1.20 3.85
N ASN A 42 -12.80 1.17 5.07
CA ASN A 42 -13.37 -0.03 5.63
C ASN A 42 -14.81 -0.22 5.13
N ASN A 43 -15.05 -1.25 4.33
CA ASN A 43 -16.39 -1.53 3.78
C ASN A 43 -17.33 -2.23 4.77
N ALA A 44 -16.87 -2.48 6.00
CA ALA A 44 -17.59 -3.28 6.98
C ALA A 44 -18.30 -2.45 8.07
N ALA A 45 -19.39 -3.00 8.59
CA ALA A 45 -20.14 -2.47 9.75
C ALA A 45 -19.43 -2.67 11.11
N THR A 46 -18.19 -3.16 11.11
CA THR A 46 -17.39 -3.42 12.29
C THR A 46 -15.98 -2.92 12.08
N ALA A 47 -15.27 -2.61 13.16
CA ALA A 47 -13.86 -2.26 13.09
C ALA A 47 -13.05 -3.37 12.40
N ASN A 48 -12.06 -2.98 11.61
CA ASN A 48 -11.23 -3.88 10.84
C ASN A 48 -9.81 -3.31 10.74
N THR A 49 -8.82 -4.20 10.79
CA THR A 49 -7.40 -3.82 10.75
C THR A 49 -6.78 -4.26 9.44
N LEU A 50 -6.12 -3.34 8.75
CA LEU A 50 -5.29 -3.58 7.59
C LEU A 50 -3.84 -3.78 8.02
N THR A 51 -3.18 -4.81 7.51
CA THR A 51 -1.74 -5.01 7.64
C THR A 51 -1.11 -5.00 6.25
N LEU A 52 -0.04 -4.22 6.08
CA LEU A 52 0.73 -4.13 4.84
C LEU A 52 2.12 -4.75 5.06
N THR A 53 2.51 -5.65 4.16
CA THR A 53 3.84 -6.26 4.15
C THR A 53 4.58 -5.94 2.86
N ILE A 54 5.87 -5.65 2.96
CA ILE A 54 6.79 -5.53 1.84
C ILE A 54 7.58 -6.83 1.76
N GLU A 55 7.55 -7.48 0.60
CA GLU A 55 8.09 -8.83 0.38
C GLU A 55 9.03 -8.88 -0.81
N ARG A 56 10.04 -9.74 -0.75
CA ARG A 56 10.91 -10.13 -1.88
C ARG A 56 11.03 -11.64 -1.89
N ASP A 57 10.85 -12.27 -3.05
CA ASP A 57 10.97 -13.73 -3.21
C ASP A 57 10.18 -14.52 -2.15
N ALA A 58 8.93 -14.09 -1.91
CA ALA A 58 8.02 -14.62 -0.88
C ALA A 58 8.49 -14.50 0.59
N THR A 59 9.61 -13.83 0.85
CA THR A 59 10.09 -13.49 2.19
C THR A 59 9.59 -12.11 2.60
N VAL A 60 9.08 -11.98 3.82
CA VAL A 60 8.68 -10.68 4.38
C VAL A 60 9.93 -9.91 4.80
N GLU A 61 10.21 -8.81 4.12
CA GLU A 61 11.33 -7.89 4.41
C GLU A 61 10.93 -6.87 5.47
N ARG A 62 9.68 -6.39 5.42
CA ARG A 62 9.16 -5.38 6.33
C ARG A 62 7.66 -5.52 6.51
N THR A 63 7.18 -5.33 7.74
CA THR A 63 5.77 -5.14 8.05
C THR A 63 5.56 -3.68 8.47
N LEU A 64 4.60 -3.00 7.86
CA LEU A 64 4.24 -1.64 8.24
C LEU A 64 3.35 -1.67 9.50
N PRO A 65 3.30 -0.58 10.29
CA PRO A 65 2.38 -0.50 11.42
C PRO A 65 0.93 -0.79 10.97
N PRO A 66 0.17 -1.61 11.73
CA PRO A 66 -1.19 -1.93 11.39
C PRO A 66 -2.08 -0.69 11.46
N ILE A 67 -3.08 -0.63 10.57
CA ILE A 67 -4.02 0.48 10.47
C ILE A 67 -5.40 -0.05 10.84
N THR A 68 -5.93 0.40 11.98
CA THR A 68 -7.28 0.04 12.41
C THR A 68 -8.25 1.14 12.00
N LEU A 69 -9.34 0.74 11.36
CA LEU A 69 -10.45 1.61 10.97
C LEU A 69 -11.73 1.14 11.67
N ASP A 70 -12.50 2.09 12.18
CA ASP A 70 -13.84 1.83 12.70
C ASP A 70 -14.81 1.42 11.58
N ALA A 71 -16.03 1.05 11.96
CA ALA A 71 -17.10 0.70 11.02
C ALA A 71 -17.31 1.83 9.99
N TYR A 72 -17.26 1.48 8.70
CA TYR A 72 -17.43 2.41 7.57
C TYR A 72 -16.47 3.62 7.54
N ALA A 73 -15.40 3.59 8.34
CA ALA A 73 -14.45 4.68 8.39
C ALA A 73 -13.51 4.69 7.19
N SER A 74 -13.02 5.89 6.85
CA SER A 74 -11.98 6.11 5.86
C SER A 74 -10.78 6.80 6.49
N LEU A 75 -9.60 6.48 5.97
CA LEU A 75 -8.37 7.20 6.25
C LEU A 75 -7.80 7.70 4.93
N ASP A 76 -7.46 8.98 4.90
CA ASP A 76 -6.81 9.62 3.78
C ASP A 76 -5.54 10.33 4.27
N VAL A 77 -4.39 9.97 3.70
CA VAL A 77 -3.08 10.50 4.08
C VAL A 77 -2.28 10.84 2.82
N TYR A 78 -1.86 12.09 2.72
CA TYR A 78 -0.91 12.54 1.70
C TYR A 78 0.32 13.18 2.33
N ARG A 79 1.48 12.92 1.73
CA ARG A 79 2.73 13.61 2.01
C ARG A 79 3.31 14.19 0.73
N SER A 80 4.15 15.21 0.89
CA SER A 80 4.94 15.74 -0.21
C SER A 80 5.89 14.66 -0.77
N MET A 81 6.17 14.70 -2.07
CA MET A 81 6.98 13.70 -2.77
C MET A 81 8.43 13.64 -2.27
N ASP A 82 8.94 14.72 -1.67
CA ASP A 82 10.26 14.76 -1.03
C ASP A 82 10.31 14.01 0.32
N ALA A 83 9.15 13.76 0.94
CA ALA A 83 9.02 13.08 2.23
C ALA A 83 7.96 11.95 2.17
N PRO A 84 8.20 10.87 1.42
CA PRO A 84 7.23 9.78 1.23
C PRO A 84 6.87 9.09 2.56
N LEU A 85 5.74 8.39 2.58
CA LEU A 85 5.31 7.54 3.70
C LEU A 85 6.30 6.38 3.90
N PHE A 86 6.69 5.74 2.80
CA PHE A 86 7.71 4.71 2.79
C PHE A 86 8.29 4.51 1.37
N THR A 87 9.41 3.81 1.33
CA THR A 87 10.13 3.48 0.10
C THR A 87 10.26 1.96 0.00
N MET A 88 10.17 1.42 -1.21
CA MET A 88 10.40 0.02 -1.54
C MET A 88 11.53 -0.08 -2.55
N ASN A 89 12.44 -1.03 -2.32
CA ASN A 89 13.60 -1.30 -3.15
C ASN A 89 13.22 -2.17 -4.38
N PRO A 90 14.11 -2.29 -5.37
CA PRO A 90 13.84 -3.04 -6.60
C PRO A 90 13.55 -4.51 -6.28
N GLY A 91 12.64 -5.11 -7.04
CA GLY A 91 12.19 -6.49 -6.83
C GLY A 91 11.30 -6.71 -5.61
N GLN A 92 10.98 -5.66 -4.83
CA GLN A 92 10.03 -5.77 -3.72
C GLN A 92 8.59 -5.63 -4.19
N ASN A 93 7.68 -6.26 -3.45
CA ASN A 93 6.24 -6.24 -3.65
C ASN A 93 5.56 -5.74 -2.39
N ILE A 94 4.43 -5.06 -2.53
CA ILE A 94 3.55 -4.76 -1.39
C ILE A 94 2.34 -5.69 -1.41
N LYS A 95 2.06 -6.31 -0.27
CA LYS A 95 0.88 -7.12 -0.03
C LYS A 95 0.10 -6.56 1.14
N ALA A 96 -1.19 -6.85 1.12
CA ALA A 96 -2.13 -6.39 2.12
C ALA A 96 -2.99 -7.56 2.60
N VAL A 97 -3.37 -7.51 3.87
CA VAL A 97 -4.34 -8.44 4.46
C VAL A 97 -5.19 -7.68 5.47
N ALA A 98 -6.49 -7.96 5.49
CA ALA A 98 -7.43 -7.43 6.47
C ALA A 98 -7.74 -8.47 7.54
N SER A 99 -8.05 -8.01 8.75
CA SER A 99 -8.24 -8.90 9.90
C SER A 99 -9.52 -9.74 9.84
N SER A 100 -10.59 -9.26 9.20
CA SER A 100 -11.90 -9.94 9.27
C SER A 100 -12.83 -9.72 8.08
N LYS A 101 -12.83 -8.53 7.48
CA LYS A 101 -13.71 -8.12 6.36
C LYS A 101 -12.92 -7.39 5.27
N THR A 102 -13.59 -6.95 4.22
CA THR A 102 -12.95 -6.26 3.10
C THR A 102 -12.60 -4.81 3.42
N ILE A 103 -11.40 -4.38 3.02
CA ILE A 103 -10.92 -3.01 3.07
C ILE A 103 -10.48 -2.61 1.67
N SER A 104 -10.99 -1.51 1.14
CA SER A 104 -10.49 -0.93 -0.10
C SER A 104 -9.22 -0.13 0.19
N VAL A 105 -8.16 -0.36 -0.58
CA VAL A 105 -6.86 0.29 -0.41
C VAL A 105 -6.43 0.87 -1.74
N MET A 106 -5.99 2.13 -1.75
CA MET A 106 -5.33 2.79 -2.87
C MET A 106 -4.06 3.48 -2.36
N LEU A 107 -2.93 3.16 -2.97
CA LEU A 107 -1.65 3.80 -2.69
C LEU A 107 -1.21 4.61 -3.91
N GLN A 108 -0.77 5.84 -3.67
CA GLN A 108 -0.19 6.68 -4.72
C GLN A 108 1.33 6.63 -4.65
N ALA A 109 1.94 6.29 -5.78
CA ALA A 109 3.36 6.02 -5.85
C ALA A 109 4.00 6.55 -7.13
N TYR A 110 5.33 6.55 -7.14
CA TYR A 110 6.15 6.76 -8.33
C TYR A 110 7.44 5.95 -8.21
N ASP A 111 8.03 5.61 -9.36
CA ASP A 111 9.31 4.90 -9.44
C ASP A 111 10.44 5.87 -9.80
N LEU A 112 11.56 5.76 -9.09
CA LEU A 112 12.81 6.47 -9.35
C LEU A 112 13.79 5.62 -10.16
#